data_AF-B5AE84-F1
#
_entry.id   AF-B5AE84-F1
#
_cell.length_a   1.000
_cell.length_b   1.000
_cell.length_c   1.000
_cell.angle_alpha   90.00
_cell.angle_beta   90.00
_cell.angle_gamma   90.00
#
_symmetry.space_group_name_H-M   'P 1'
#
loop_
_entity.id
_entity.type
_entity.pdbx_description
1 polymer ?
#
loop_
_entity_poly.entity_id
_entity_poly.type
_entity_poly.pdbx_seq_one_letter_code
_entity_poly.pdbx_strand_id
1 'polypeptide(L)'
;IPNFIKFQARSKQSEAKTNLKALYTAQKSFFSEKDRYSSFANEIGFAPERGNRYGYRVSVGGACEERNANVIPPAADAIACIENDSFRFGDNSRIDNPEPVTDTFQTSVPNMAATFG
;
A
#
# COMPACT_ATOMS: atom_id res chain seq x y z
N ILE A 1 -24.59 9.44 19.83
CA ILE A 1 -24.91 8.52 18.71
C ILE A 1 -23.89 7.36 18.73
N PRO A 2 -24.21 6.20 19.32
CA PRO A 2 -23.22 5.14 19.61
C PRO A 2 -22.76 4.32 18.40
N ASN A 3 -23.58 4.22 17.35
CA ASN A 3 -23.32 3.31 16.23
C ASN A 3 -22.58 3.94 15.04
N PHE A 4 -22.54 5.26 14.94
CA PHE A 4 -21.96 5.96 13.79
C PHE A 4 -20.46 5.69 13.62
N ILE A 5 -19.72 5.60 14.73
CA ILE A 5 -18.29 5.29 14.73
C ILE A 5 -18.01 3.89 14.17
N LYS A 6 -18.83 2.89 14.55
CA LYS A 6 -18.70 1.51 14.04
C LYS A 6 -19.02 1.43 12.55
N PHE A 7 -20.05 2.14 12.08
CA PHE A 7 -20.41 2.19 10.67
C PHE A 7 -19.33 2.87 9.82
N GLN A 8 -18.76 3.98 10.29
CA GLN A 8 -17.63 4.62 9.64
C GLN A 8 -16.41 3.69 9.57
N ALA A 9 -16.08 3.00 10.66
CA ALA A 9 -14.95 2.07 10.68
C ALA A 9 -15.14 0.92 9.67
N ARG A 10 -16.33 0.33 9.61
CA ARG A 10 -16.67 -0.73 8.64
C ARG A 10 -16.59 -0.23 7.20
N SER A 11 -17.06 0.99 6.92
CA SER A 11 -16.98 1.59 5.59
C SER A 11 -15.53 1.77 5.14
N LYS A 12 -14.66 2.32 6.00
CA LYS A 12 -13.23 2.49 5.71
C LYS A 12 -12.51 1.15 5.49
N GLN A 13 -12.81 0.14 6.31
CA GLN A 13 -12.26 -1.20 6.13
C GLN A 13 -12.71 -1.84 4.82
N SER A 14 -13.98 -1.63 4.42
CA SER A 14 -14.50 -2.16 3.17
C SER A 14 -13.81 -1.55 1.95
N GLU A 15 -13.49 -0.25 2.00
CA GLU A 15 -12.70 0.43 0.96
C GLU A 15 -11.31 -0.22 0.79
N ALA A 16 -10.57 -0.37 1.90
CA ALA A 16 -9.24 -0.99 1.87
C ALA A 16 -9.30 -2.42 1.32
N LYS A 17 -10.28 -3.21 1.77
CA LYS A 17 -10.44 -4.61 1.36
C LYS A 17 -10.71 -4.76 -0.13
N THR A 18 -11.56 -3.91 -0.71
CA THR A 18 -11.89 -3.94 -2.14
C THR A 18 -10.65 -3.65 -2.98
N ASN A 19 -9.91 -2.60 -2.64
CA ASN A 19 -8.71 -2.21 -3.38
C ASN A 19 -7.57 -3.24 -3.24
N LEU A 20 -7.38 -3.83 -2.05
CA LEU A 20 -6.41 -4.92 -1.87
C LEU A 20 -6.76 -6.16 -2.68
N LYS A 21 -8.06 -6.44 -2.86
CA LYS A 21 -8.50 -7.53 -3.74
C LYS A 21 -8.20 -7.23 -5.21
N ALA A 22 -8.39 -5.98 -5.65
CA ALA A 22 -8.01 -5.55 -6.99
C ALA A 22 -6.50 -5.67 -7.22
N LEU A 23 -5.67 -5.26 -6.24
CA LEU A 23 -4.22 -5.45 -6.27
C LEU A 23 -3.84 -6.93 -6.41
N TYR A 24 -4.47 -7.82 -5.65
CA TYR A 24 -4.23 -9.26 -5.77
C TYR A 24 -4.57 -9.79 -7.17
N THR A 25 -5.71 -9.38 -7.73
CA THR A 25 -6.12 -9.79 -9.08
C THR A 25 -5.15 -9.28 -10.14
N ALA A 26 -4.70 -8.03 -10.04
CA ALA A 26 -3.68 -7.46 -10.92
C ALA A 26 -2.38 -8.30 -10.89
N GLN A 27 -1.92 -8.67 -9.68
CA GLN A 27 -0.72 -9.50 -9.51
C GLN A 27 -0.87 -10.89 -10.09
N LYS A 28 -2.05 -11.49 -9.95
CA LYS A 28 -2.32 -12.81 -10.54
C LYS A 28 -2.40 -12.77 -12.05
N SER A 29 -2.98 -11.73 -12.65
CA SER A 29 -2.97 -11.52 -14.09
C SER A 29 -1.53 -11.39 -14.61
N PHE A 30 -0.74 -10.53 -13.97
CA PHE A 30 0.65 -10.32 -14.34
C PHE A 30 1.50 -11.58 -14.20
N PHE A 31 1.31 -12.34 -13.12
CA PHE A 31 1.98 -13.63 -12.94
C PHE A 31 1.61 -14.62 -14.05
N SER A 32 0.35 -14.66 -14.47
CA SER A 32 -0.08 -15.52 -15.58
C SER A 32 0.54 -15.15 -16.93
N GLU A 33 0.96 -13.90 -17.11
CA GLU A 33 1.55 -13.41 -18.38
C GLU A 33 3.07 -13.46 -18.41
N LYS A 34 3.73 -13.31 -17.26
CA LYS A 34 5.19 -13.13 -17.15
C LYS A 34 5.88 -14.17 -16.27
N ASP A 35 5.14 -15.11 -15.69
CA ASP A 35 5.61 -16.15 -14.77
C ASP A 35 6.37 -15.61 -13.54
N ARG A 36 6.16 -14.34 -13.19
CA ARG A 36 6.77 -13.70 -12.02
C ARG A 36 5.84 -12.68 -11.37
N TYR A 37 6.09 -12.38 -10.10
CA TYR A 37 5.47 -11.22 -9.46
C TYR A 37 6.25 -9.94 -9.80
N SER A 38 5.56 -8.80 -9.80
CA SER A 38 6.19 -7.49 -9.94
C SER A 38 6.18 -6.74 -8.61
N SER A 39 7.23 -5.96 -8.43
CA SER A 39 7.41 -5.00 -7.34
C SER A 39 6.82 -3.62 -7.68
N PHE A 40 6.30 -3.43 -8.89
CA PHE A 40 5.85 -2.13 -9.38
C PHE A 40 4.36 -2.12 -9.71
N ALA A 41 3.64 -1.14 -9.16
CA ALA A 41 2.20 -0.95 -9.30
C ALA A 41 1.78 -0.60 -10.73
N ASN A 42 2.60 0.17 -11.45
CA ASN A 42 2.36 0.52 -12.84
C ASN A 42 2.53 -0.70 -13.78
N GLU A 43 3.47 -1.60 -13.48
CA GLU A 43 3.74 -2.79 -14.31
C GLU A 43 2.59 -3.81 -14.26
N ILE A 44 1.92 -3.92 -13.11
CA ILE A 44 0.75 -4.79 -12.90
C ILE A 44 -0.57 -4.14 -13.30
N GLY A 45 -0.56 -2.86 -13.70
CA GLY A 45 -1.77 -2.11 -14.02
C GLY A 45 -2.66 -1.79 -12.82
N PHE A 46 -2.10 -1.72 -11.61
CA PHE A 46 -2.85 -1.36 -10.41
C PHE A 46 -2.82 0.15 -10.20
N ALA A 47 -3.97 0.79 -10.36
CA ALA A 47 -4.17 2.20 -10.05
C ALA A 47 -5.53 2.38 -9.38
N PRO A 48 -5.59 2.56 -8.04
CA PRO A 48 -6.84 2.84 -7.37
C PRO A 48 -7.31 4.26 -7.74
N GLU A 49 -8.63 4.43 -7.84
CA GLU A 49 -9.23 5.72 -8.15
C GLU A 49 -8.84 6.80 -7.12
N ARG A 50 -8.92 8.07 -7.53
CA ARG A 50 -8.67 9.21 -6.64
C ARG A 50 -9.67 9.23 -5.48
N GLY A 51 -9.23 9.77 -4.36
CA GLY A 51 -9.97 9.76 -3.10
C GLY A 51 -9.75 8.49 -2.25
N ASN A 52 -8.68 7.73 -2.52
CA ASN A 52 -8.28 6.61 -1.68
C ASN A 52 -7.78 7.10 -0.30
N ARG A 53 -8.36 6.55 0.76
CA ARG A 53 -7.96 6.87 2.15
C ARG A 53 -6.67 6.17 2.57
N TYR A 54 -6.33 5.08 1.92
CA TYR A 54 -5.21 4.22 2.27
C TYR A 54 -4.17 4.23 1.17
N GLY A 55 -2.89 4.22 1.56
CA GLY A 55 -1.79 3.94 0.65
C GLY A 55 -1.62 2.44 0.43
N TYR A 56 -1.15 2.07 -0.76
CA TYR A 56 -0.93 0.69 -1.16
C TYR A 56 0.54 0.51 -1.52
N ARG A 57 1.19 -0.52 -0.96
CA ARG A 57 2.61 -0.82 -1.18
C ARG A 57 2.73 -2.17 -1.87
N VAL A 58 3.50 -2.20 -2.96
CA VAL A 58 3.76 -3.41 -3.77
C VAL A 58 5.19 -3.92 -3.53
N SER A 59 6.10 -3.03 -3.13
CA SER A 59 7.49 -3.35 -2.79
C SER A 59 7.91 -2.76 -1.45
N VAL A 60 9.01 -3.31 -0.91
CA VAL A 60 9.69 -2.80 0.28
C VAL A 60 10.41 -1.47 0.03
N GLY A 61 10.61 -1.08 -1.22
CA GLY A 61 11.26 0.19 -1.54
C GLY A 61 10.98 0.65 -2.97
N GLY A 62 11.23 1.93 -3.23
CA GLY A 62 11.03 2.58 -4.51
C GLY A 62 10.21 3.88 -4.41
N ALA A 63 10.04 4.56 -5.54
CA ALA A 63 9.26 5.78 -5.61
C ALA A 63 7.76 5.50 -5.40
N CYS A 64 7.08 6.36 -4.66
CA CYS A 64 5.63 6.32 -4.54
C CYS A 64 4.97 7.33 -5.50
N GLU A 65 3.78 7.00 -5.98
CA GLU A 65 2.88 7.96 -6.60
C GLU A 65 2.30 8.88 -5.51
N GLU A 66 2.78 10.12 -5.48
CA GLU A 66 2.28 11.14 -4.55
C GLU A 66 0.89 11.64 -4.99
N ARG A 67 -0.03 11.76 -4.03
CA ARG A 67 -1.40 12.25 -4.23
C ARG A 67 -1.72 13.46 -3.34
N ASN A 68 -0.75 14.35 -3.19
CA ASN A 68 -0.80 15.56 -2.37
C ASN A 68 -1.31 16.82 -3.11
N ALA A 69 -1.45 16.76 -4.44
CA ALA A 69 -1.87 17.90 -5.26
C ALA A 69 -3.16 17.62 -6.05
N ASN A 70 -3.75 18.68 -6.61
CA ASN A 70 -4.93 18.57 -7.48
C ASN A 70 -4.63 17.74 -8.74
N VAL A 71 -3.43 17.88 -9.30
CA VAL A 71 -2.95 17.13 -10.45
C VAL A 71 -2.03 16.03 -9.95
N ILE A 72 -2.34 14.78 -10.31
CA ILE A 72 -1.40 13.68 -10.08
C ILE A 72 -0.33 13.79 -11.19
N PRO A 73 0.96 13.91 -10.83
CA PRO A 73 2.02 13.90 -11.83
C PRO A 73 1.98 12.58 -12.61
N PRO A 74 2.46 12.55 -13.87
CA PRO A 74 2.57 11.29 -14.59
C PRO A 74 3.33 10.27 -13.73
N ALA A 75 2.81 9.04 -13.68
CA ALA A 75 3.43 7.96 -12.93
C ALA A 75 4.88 7.82 -13.38
N ALA A 76 5.82 7.93 -12.45
CA ALA A 76 7.23 7.67 -12.72
C ALA A 76 7.41 6.20 -13.15
N ASP A 77 8.56 5.90 -13.77
CA ASP A 77 8.92 4.51 -13.99
C ASP A 77 9.05 3.78 -12.64
N ALA A 78 8.68 2.49 -12.61
CA ALA A 78 8.87 1.64 -11.44
C ALA A 78 8.22 2.16 -10.12
N ILE A 79 6.94 2.56 -10.15
CA ILE A 79 6.19 2.95 -8.94
C ILE A 79 6.03 1.76 -7.99
N ALA A 80 6.64 1.83 -6.81
CA ALA A 80 6.59 0.77 -5.79
C ALA A 80 5.37 0.88 -4.86
N CYS A 81 4.75 2.06 -4.81
CA CYS A 81 3.71 2.39 -3.86
C CYS A 81 2.81 3.51 -4.38
N ILE A 82 1.57 3.53 -3.93
CA ILE A 82 0.59 4.59 -4.24
C ILE A 82 0.18 5.17 -2.89
N GLU A 83 0.42 6.46 -2.68
CA GLU A 83 0.09 7.12 -1.41
C GLU A 83 -1.42 7.31 -1.24
N ASN A 84 -1.85 7.61 -0.02
CA ASN A 84 -3.22 8.05 0.20
C ASN A 84 -3.45 9.43 -0.43
N ASP A 85 -4.70 9.73 -0.78
CA ASP A 85 -5.10 11.02 -1.32
C ASP A 85 -5.11 12.11 -0.22
N SER A 86 -3.91 12.57 0.13
CA SER A 86 -3.72 13.65 1.12
C SER A 86 -4.26 14.98 0.62
N PHE A 87 -4.35 15.20 -0.71
CA PHE A 87 -5.04 16.37 -1.27
C PHE A 87 -6.52 16.42 -0.84
N ARG A 88 -7.22 15.28 -0.85
CA ARG A 88 -8.63 15.20 -0.43
C ARG A 88 -8.80 15.16 1.09
N PHE A 89 -7.92 14.46 1.81
CA PHE A 89 -8.09 14.19 3.25
C PHE A 89 -7.24 15.11 4.16
N GLY A 90 -6.49 16.03 3.58
CA GLY A 90 -5.64 17.00 4.25
C GLY A 90 -4.22 16.49 4.51
N ASP A 91 -3.27 17.42 4.65
CA ASP A 91 -1.84 17.11 4.78
C ASP A 91 -1.52 16.21 5.98
N ASN A 92 -2.27 16.34 7.09
CA ASN A 92 -2.13 15.48 8.27
C ASN A 92 -2.45 14.00 8.01
N SER A 93 -3.12 13.68 6.89
CA SER A 93 -3.37 12.31 6.50
C SER A 93 -2.24 11.71 5.67
N ARG A 94 -1.28 12.52 5.22
CA ARG A 94 -0.18 12.06 4.36
C ARG A 94 0.60 10.97 5.07
N ILE A 95 0.68 9.82 4.42
CA ILE A 95 1.60 8.76 4.81
C ILE A 95 2.94 9.12 4.18
N ASP A 96 3.79 9.79 4.96
CA ASP A 96 5.20 9.91 4.59
C ASP A 96 5.77 8.48 4.50
N ASN A 97 6.68 8.26 3.56
CA ASN A 97 7.24 6.94 3.30
C ASN A 97 8.49 6.70 4.18
N PRO A 98 8.41 6.15 5.41
CA PRO A 98 9.58 5.50 5.97
C PRO A 98 9.80 4.24 5.14
N GLU A 99 11.05 3.97 4.76
CA GLU A 99 11.42 2.63 4.32
C GLU A 99 10.88 1.63 5.36
N PRO A 100 10.10 0.61 4.92
CA PRO A 100 9.55 -0.36 5.84
C PRO A 100 10.70 -1.02 6.59
N VAL A 101 10.62 -1.03 7.91
CA VAL A 101 11.59 -1.73 8.75
C VAL A 101 11.45 -3.23 8.44
N THR A 102 12.44 -3.79 7.75
CA THR A 102 12.49 -5.21 7.39
C THR A 102 13.29 -6.04 8.39
N ASP A 103 13.55 -5.53 9.60
CA ASP A 103 14.31 -6.27 10.61
C ASP A 103 13.64 -7.61 10.89
N THR A 104 14.45 -8.67 10.80
CA THR A 104 14.03 -10.01 11.20
C THR A 104 13.68 -9.98 12.67
N PHE A 105 12.49 -10.46 13.03
CA PHE A 105 12.09 -10.53 14.43
C PHE A 105 13.09 -11.38 15.21
N GLN A 106 13.88 -10.75 16.08
CA GLN A 106 14.82 -11.43 16.95
C GLN A 106 14.33 -11.42 18.38
N THR A 107 14.04 -12.59 18.94
CA THR A 107 13.91 -12.76 20.39
C THR A 107 15.26 -13.19 20.94
N SER A 108 16.04 -12.28 21.50
CA SER A 108 17.18 -12.69 22.32
C SER A 108 16.65 -13.20 23.65
N VAL A 109 16.42 -14.51 23.75
CA VAL A 109 16.29 -15.16 25.05
C VAL A 109 17.71 -15.43 25.55
N PRO A 110 18.12 -14.93 26.73
CA PRO A 110 19.43 -15.25 27.29
C PRO A 110 19.62 -16.78 27.30
N ASN A 111 20.69 -17.25 26.64
CA ASN A 111 21.03 -18.68 26.48
C ASN A 111 20.16 -19.52 25.51
N MET A 112 19.36 -18.92 24.63
CA MET A 112 18.73 -19.63 23.51
C MET A 112 18.84 -18.82 22.21
N ALA A 113 19.85 -19.09 21.41
CA ALA A 113 19.98 -18.53 20.06
C ALA A 113 19.25 -19.45 19.06
N ALA A 114 17.94 -19.27 18.91
CA ALA A 114 17.21 -19.81 17.77
C ALA A 114 16.91 -18.65 16.81
N THR A 115 17.62 -18.61 15.68
CA THR A 115 17.27 -17.73 14.56
C THR A 115 16.22 -18.46 13.74
N PHE A 116 14.97 -18.01 13.80
CA PHE A 116 13.94 -18.49 12.89
C PHE A 116 14.04 -17.65 11.60
N GLY A 117 14.54 -18.28 10.54
CA GLY A 117 14.56 -17.75 9.18
C GLY A 117 13.32 -18.16 8.40
#